data_AF-A0A1M5XY77-F1
#
_entry.id   AF-A0A1M5XY77-F1
#
_cell.length_a   1.000
_cell.length_b   1.000
_cell.length_c   1.000
_cell.angle_alpha   90.00
_cell.angle_beta   90.00
_cell.angle_gamma   90.00
#
_symmetry.space_group_name_H-M   'P 1'
#
loop_
_entity.id
_entity.type
_entity.pdbx_description
1 polymer ?
#
loop_
_entity_poly.entity_id
_entity_poly.type
_entity_poly.pdbx_seq_one_letter_code
_entity_poly.pdbx_strand_id
1 'polypeptide(L)'
;MSTESTLVDIAIHLKESFEARETALHRELHELEARRSAIHADLKLAADASGRLGKYQPKVSGEYKCPYCWMQREQRPPLYPIGGGTRHEDYFRCSECNREITVES
;
A
#
# COMPACT_ATOMS: atom_id res chain seq x y z
N MET A 1 45.04 8.57 40.44
CA MET A 1 44.56 8.22 39.08
C MET A 1 45.62 8.64 38.09
N SER A 2 45.97 7.78 37.14
CA SER A 2 46.96 8.10 36.10
C SER A 2 46.27 8.53 34.81
N THR A 3 47.00 9.24 33.96
CA THR A 3 46.50 9.63 32.63
C THR A 3 46.10 8.41 31.81
N GLU A 4 46.80 7.27 31.93
CA GLU A 4 46.40 6.04 31.23
C GLU A 4 45.03 5.53 31.71
N SER A 5 44.76 5.53 33.03
CA SER A 5 43.45 5.11 33.55
C SER A 5 42.30 5.97 33.01
N THR A 6 42.49 7.29 32.95
CA THR A 6 41.47 8.21 32.41
C THR A 6 41.23 7.99 30.91
N LEU A 7 42.29 7.71 30.13
CA LEU A 7 42.14 7.43 28.71
C LEU A 7 41.40 6.11 28.45
N VAL A 8 41.62 5.10 29.29
CA VAL A 8 40.87 3.83 29.22
C VAL A 8 39.39 4.06 29.54
N ASP A 9 39.06 4.81 30.58
CA ASP A 9 37.67 5.13 30.93
C ASP A 9 36.95 5.87 29.80
N ILE A 10 37.63 6.84 29.16
CA ILE A 10 37.09 7.54 27.98
C ILE A 10 36.85 6.56 26.82
N ALA A 11 37.79 5.65 26.56
CA ALA A 11 37.64 4.66 25.51
C ALA A 11 36.45 3.71 25.75
N ILE A 12 36.21 3.32 27.01
CA ILE A 12 35.06 2.50 27.39
C ILE A 12 33.75 3.26 27.11
N HIS A 13 33.63 4.50 27.56
CA HIS A 13 32.43 5.30 27.31
C HIS A 13 32.19 5.58 25.81
N LEU A 14 33.27 5.81 25.05
CA LEU A 14 33.15 5.95 23.59
C LEU A 14 32.63 4.66 22.95
N LYS A 15 33.18 3.51 23.33
CA LYS A 15 32.71 2.20 22.84
C LYS A 15 31.22 2.01 23.12
N GLU A 16 30.77 2.24 24.35
CA GLU A 16 29.35 2.12 24.74
C GLU A 16 28.47 3.05 23.90
N SER A 17 28.93 4.29 23.65
CA SER A 17 28.21 5.25 22.81
C SER A 17 28.09 4.80 21.35
N PHE A 18 29.14 4.16 20.81
CA PHE A 18 29.13 3.62 19.45
C PHE A 18 28.23 2.38 19.34
N GLU A 19 28.27 1.46 20.30
CA GLU A 19 27.40 0.29 20.32
C GLU A 19 25.91 0.67 20.42
N ALA A 20 25.60 1.67 21.26
CA ALA A 20 24.25 2.22 21.36
C ALA A 20 23.80 2.86 20.02
N ARG A 21 24.69 3.61 19.37
CA ARG A 21 24.40 4.24 18.07
C ARG A 21 24.23 3.21 16.95
N GLU A 22 25.08 2.19 16.91
CA GLU A 22 24.98 1.09 15.95
C GLU A 22 23.64 0.37 16.07
N THR A 23 23.22 0.06 17.29
CA THR A 23 21.92 -0.57 17.56
C THR A 23 20.76 0.30 17.07
N ALA A 24 20.81 1.61 17.33
CA ALA A 24 19.80 2.55 16.87
C ALA A 24 19.74 2.61 15.33
N LEU A 25 20.89 2.68 14.67
CA LEU A 25 20.99 2.72 13.21
C LEU A 25 20.52 1.41 12.56
N HIS A 26 20.82 0.25 13.13
CA HIS A 26 20.29 -1.02 12.64
C HIS A 26 18.76 -1.09 12.70
N ARG A 27 18.17 -0.56 13.78
CA ARG A 27 16.71 -0.47 13.89
C ARG A 27 16.13 0.46 12.83
N GLU A 28 16.70 1.64 12.67
CA GLU A 28 16.26 2.60 11.64
C GLU A 28 16.37 2.01 10.23
N LEU A 29 17.46 1.31 9.94
CA LEU A 29 17.66 0.63 8.65
C LEU A 29 16.55 -0.41 8.40
N HIS A 30 16.24 -1.24 9.39
CA HIS A 30 15.18 -2.23 9.28
C HIS A 30 13.80 -1.60 9.05
N GLU A 31 13.49 -0.50 9.74
CA GLU A 31 12.24 0.25 9.54
C GLU A 31 12.16 0.86 8.13
N LEU A 32 13.27 1.41 7.62
CA LEU A 32 13.37 1.95 6.26
C LEU A 32 13.23 0.85 5.19
N GLU A 33 13.80 -0.33 5.41
CA GLU A 33 13.66 -1.47 4.50
C GLU A 33 12.22 -1.97 4.43
N ALA A 34 11.54 -2.07 5.58
CA ALA A 34 10.11 -2.42 5.62
C ALA A 34 9.26 -1.40 4.85
N ARG A 35 9.52 -0.11 5.06
CA ARG A 35 8.82 0.97 4.34
C ARG A 35 9.10 0.94 2.84
N ARG A 36 10.35 0.70 2.43
CA ARG A 36 10.73 0.55 1.02
C ARG A 36 10.00 -0.62 0.37
N SER A 37 9.90 -1.76 1.07
CA SER A 37 9.17 -2.94 0.58
C SER A 37 7.69 -2.64 0.34
N ALA A 38 7.03 -1.95 1.28
CA ALA A 38 5.63 -1.54 1.14
C ALA A 38 5.42 -0.62 -0.07
N ILE A 39 6.25 0.42 -0.22
CA ILE A 39 6.19 1.34 -1.37
C ILE A 39 6.41 0.58 -2.69
N HIS A 40 7.32 -0.39 -2.72
CA HIS A 40 7.57 -1.17 -3.92
C HIS A 40 6.36 -2.05 -4.31
N ALA A 41 5.66 -2.60 -3.33
CA ALA A 41 4.41 -3.33 -3.58
C ALA A 41 3.33 -2.41 -4.17
N ASP A 42 3.18 -1.19 -3.63
CA ASP A 42 2.23 -0.19 -4.16
C ASP A 42 2.59 0.24 -5.58
N LEU A 43 3.87 0.48 -5.86
CA LEU A 43 4.34 0.81 -7.21
C LEU A 43 4.05 -0.30 -8.20
N LYS A 44 4.23 -1.56 -7.81
CA LYS A 44 3.90 -2.72 -8.65
C LYS A 44 2.41 -2.76 -8.96
N LEU A 45 1.54 -2.57 -7.96
CA LEU A 45 0.09 -2.51 -8.16
C LEU A 45 -0.31 -1.38 -9.11
N ALA A 46 0.33 -0.21 -8.99
CA ALA A 46 0.08 0.93 -9.87
C ALA A 46 0.56 0.68 -11.31
N ALA A 47 1.75 0.09 -11.48
CA ALA A 47 2.28 -0.26 -12.81
C ALA A 47 1.37 -1.25 -13.55
N ASP A 48 0.81 -2.22 -12.82
CA ASP A 48 -0.09 -3.23 -13.39
C ASP A 48 -1.47 -2.65 -13.77
N ALA A 49 -1.85 -1.48 -13.24
CA ALA A 49 -3.16 -0.87 -13.48
C ALA A 49 -3.40 -0.53 -14.96
N SER A 50 -2.39 -0.05 -15.68
CA SER A 50 -2.52 0.24 -17.13
C SER A 50 -2.77 -1.03 -17.94
N GLY A 51 -2.06 -2.13 -17.62
CA GLY A 51 -2.28 -3.43 -18.25
C GLY A 51 -3.66 -4.02 -17.92
N ARG A 52 -4.13 -3.80 -16.68
CA ARG A 52 -5.49 -4.18 -16.25
C ARG A 52 -6.56 -3.39 -16.98
N LEU A 53 -6.37 -2.09 -17.19
CA LEU A 53 -7.31 -1.25 -17.94
C LEU A 53 -7.53 -1.78 -19.36
N GLY A 54 -6.47 -2.14 -20.07
CA GLY A 54 -6.57 -2.72 -21.42
C GLY A 54 -7.33 -4.05 -21.49
N LYS A 55 -7.52 -4.74 -20.37
CA LYS A 55 -8.23 -6.03 -20.27
C LYS A 55 -9.54 -5.93 -19.48
N TYR A 56 -9.94 -4.72 -19.07
CA TYR A 56 -11.13 -4.55 -18.26
C TYR A 56 -12.39 -4.78 -19.11
N GLN A 57 -13.27 -5.64 -18.60
CA GLN A 57 -14.56 -5.92 -19.20
C GLN A 57 -15.64 -5.45 -18.23
N PRO A 58 -16.36 -4.34 -18.55
CA PRO A 58 -17.39 -3.81 -17.67
C PRO A 58 -18.53 -4.80 -17.41
N LYS A 59 -18.78 -5.73 -18.35
CA LYS A 59 -19.84 -6.73 -18.28
C LYS A 59 -19.30 -8.11 -18.66
N VAL A 60 -19.48 -9.09 -17.78
CA VAL A 60 -19.07 -10.50 -18.00
C VAL A 60 -20.26 -11.40 -17.65
N SER A 61 -20.65 -12.29 -18.57
CA SER A 61 -21.80 -13.18 -18.41
C SER A 61 -23.10 -12.46 -18.02
N GLY A 62 -23.30 -11.23 -18.52
CA GLY A 62 -24.50 -10.44 -18.25
C GLY A 62 -24.44 -9.56 -17.00
N GLU A 63 -23.42 -9.70 -16.15
CA GLU A 63 -23.28 -8.94 -14.90
C GLU A 63 -22.24 -7.83 -15.01
N TYR A 64 -22.56 -6.64 -14.49
CA TYR A 64 -21.60 -5.55 -14.37
C TYR A 64 -20.52 -5.90 -13.34
N LYS A 65 -19.27 -5.56 -13.62
CA LYS A 65 -18.12 -5.87 -12.75
C LYS A 65 -17.52 -4.61 -12.15
N CYS A 66 -16.96 -4.72 -10.94
CA CYS A 66 -16.41 -3.56 -10.26
C CYS A 66 -15.05 -3.14 -10.83
N PRO A 67 -14.88 -1.91 -11.36
CA PRO A 67 -13.60 -1.44 -11.86
C PRO A 67 -12.56 -1.28 -10.74
N TYR A 68 -12.96 -0.86 -9.53
CA TYR A 68 -12.03 -0.67 -8.42
C TYR A 68 -11.37 -1.97 -7.96
N CYS A 69 -12.17 -3.03 -7.77
CA CYS A 69 -11.64 -4.34 -7.39
C CYS A 69 -10.77 -4.95 -8.48
N TRP A 70 -11.09 -4.69 -9.76
CA TRP A 70 -10.26 -5.12 -10.87
C TRP A 70 -8.91 -4.41 -10.87
N MET A 71 -8.90 -3.08 -10.77
CA MET A 71 -7.66 -2.29 -10.79
C MET A 71 -6.76 -2.58 -9.60
N GLN A 72 -7.33 -2.80 -8.41
CA GLN A 72 -6.54 -2.96 -7.19
C GLN A 72 -6.13 -4.41 -6.94
N ARG A 73 -7.00 -5.37 -7.22
CA ARG A 73 -6.85 -6.77 -6.75
C ARG A 73 -7.01 -7.80 -7.86
N GLU A 74 -7.19 -7.38 -9.11
CA GLU A 74 -7.47 -8.28 -10.25
C GLU A 74 -8.71 -9.17 -10.02
N GLN A 75 -9.64 -8.70 -9.20
CA GLN A 75 -10.89 -9.39 -8.89
C GLN A 75 -12.04 -8.78 -9.70
N ARG A 76 -13.03 -9.61 -10.06
CA ARG A 76 -14.21 -9.19 -10.84
C ARG A 76 -15.51 -9.45 -10.08
N PRO A 77 -15.69 -8.85 -8.90
CA PRO A 77 -16.94 -8.98 -8.19
C PRO A 77 -18.07 -8.27 -8.94
N PRO A 78 -19.31 -8.76 -8.78
CA PRO A 78 -20.48 -8.13 -9.37
C PRO A 78 -20.74 -6.75 -8.78
N LEU A 79 -21.25 -5.86 -9.62
CA LEU A 79 -21.89 -4.60 -9.26
C LEU A 79 -23.41 -4.82 -9.28
N TYR A 80 -24.06 -4.46 -8.19
CA TYR A 80 -25.51 -4.50 -8.07
C TYR A 80 -26.11 -3.10 -8.15
N PRO A 81 -27.17 -2.89 -8.92
CA PRO A 81 -27.90 -1.63 -8.90
C PRO A 81 -28.53 -1.44 -7.52
N ILE A 82 -28.40 -0.24 -6.96
CA ILE A 82 -28.96 0.08 -5.63
C ILE A 82 -30.24 0.93 -5.69
N GLY A 83 -30.76 1.18 -6.90
CA GLY A 83 -31.94 2.02 -7.10
C GLY A 83 -31.65 3.51 -6.88
N GLY A 84 -32.67 4.35 -7.02
CA GLY A 84 -32.56 5.81 -6.80
C GLY A 84 -31.98 6.61 -7.96
N GLY A 85 -31.59 5.95 -9.07
CA GLY A 85 -31.09 6.60 -10.29
C GLY A 85 -32.06 7.63 -10.87
N THR A 86 -31.52 8.69 -11.46
CA THR A 86 -32.32 9.64 -12.25
C THR A 86 -32.41 9.17 -13.70
N ARG A 87 -33.04 9.95 -14.60
CA ARG A 87 -32.96 9.65 -16.04
C ARG A 87 -31.54 9.71 -16.62
N HIS A 88 -30.59 10.28 -15.88
CA HIS A 88 -29.24 10.58 -16.34
C HIS A 88 -28.16 9.88 -15.51
N GLU A 89 -28.52 9.20 -14.43
CA GLU A 89 -27.56 8.63 -13.49
C GLU A 89 -28.02 7.25 -13.01
N ASP A 90 -27.16 6.25 -13.21
CA ASP A 90 -27.30 4.92 -12.62
C ASP A 90 -26.35 4.75 -11.43
N TYR A 91 -26.87 4.23 -10.32
CA TYR A 91 -26.09 3.94 -9.12
C TYR A 91 -25.88 2.44 -8.92
N PHE A 92 -24.63 2.05 -8.73
CA PHE A 92 -24.22 0.68 -8.47
C PHE A 92 -23.45 0.56 -7.16
N ARG A 93 -23.50 -0.60 -6.51
CA ARG A 93 -22.65 -0.94 -5.36
C ARG A 93 -21.95 -2.28 -5.59
N CYS A 94 -20.65 -2.31 -5.28
CA CYS A 94 -19.85 -3.54 -5.34
C CYS A 94 -20.13 -4.46 -4.15
N SER A 95 -20.26 -5.77 -4.41
CA SER A 95 -20.50 -6.78 -3.37
C SER A 95 -19.32 -6.99 -2.41
N GLU A 96 -18.09 -6.72 -2.87
CA GLU A 96 -16.87 -7.01 -2.10
C GLU A 96 -16.31 -5.78 -1.39
N CYS A 97 -16.18 -4.66 -2.12
CA CYS A 97 -15.57 -3.45 -1.56
C CYS A 97 -16.58 -2.40 -1.07
N ASN A 98 -17.88 -2.67 -1.22
CA ASN A 98 -19.00 -1.78 -0.85
C ASN A 98 -18.92 -0.35 -1.45
N ARG A 99 -18.04 -0.12 -2.43
CA ARG A 99 -17.96 1.17 -3.11
C ARG A 99 -19.19 1.37 -3.98
N GLU A 100 -19.71 2.59 -3.92
CA GLU A 100 -20.76 3.07 -4.80
C GLU A 100 -20.15 3.71 -6.03
N ILE A 101 -20.82 3.51 -7.18
CA ILE A 101 -20.39 4.01 -8.47
C ILE A 101 -21.59 4.67 -9.13
N THR A 102 -21.44 5.94 -9.48
CA THR A 102 -22.38 6.68 -10.30
C THR A 102 -21.91 6.65 -11.74
N VAL A 103 -22.79 6.28 -12.64
CA VAL A 103 -22.54 6.33 -14.09
C VAL A 103 -23.54 7.30 -14.70
N GLU A 104 -23.01 8.38 -15.27
CA GLU A 104 -23.81 9.31 -16.08
C GLU A 104 -24.06 8.67 -17.45
N SER A 105 -25.32 8.67 -17.90
CA SER A 105 -25.76 8.02 -19.15
C SER A 105 -26.03 9.01 -20.27
#